data_AF-A0A2W1TZB2-F1
#
_entry.id   AF-A0A2W1TZB2-F1
#
_cell.length_a   1.000
_cell.length_b   1.000
_cell.length_c   1.000
_cell.angle_alpha   90.00
_cell.angle_beta   90.00
_cell.angle_gamma   90.00
#
_symmetry.space_group_name_H-M   'P 1'
#
loop_
_entity.id
_entity.type
_entity.pdbx_description
1 polymer ?
#
loop_
_entity_poly.entity_id
_entity_poly.type
_entity_poly.pdbx_seq_one_letter_code
_entity_poly.pdbx_strand_id
1 'polypeptide(L)'
;MLTPRVLADLAAWPTSSSRPVLHAPRTLPVMTDEQQTRGYRSRQDRRAELLDAAALVVRDDGLRGLTTRAVAARAGVAHGVVHYAFGARRNLVVALLERQARAVLPPVLAAADEHDDLATALEAGISAYLDLVRREPERFRVLEALSATALAPDGDGDLLDAERRLWRDGVVAGIERWTARHGAAPSEPVLVVADAVITLVDGLARAAWSDPDGTATARSRALLVRGLTTAVTAVVTAAGTAEH
;
A
#
# COMPACT_ATOMS: atom_id res chain seq x y z
N MET A 1 9.40 12.95 -7.40
CA MET A 1 8.91 12.15 -8.55
C MET A 1 9.01 10.69 -8.17
N LEU A 2 7.89 9.98 -8.09
CA LEU A 2 7.90 8.51 -8.00
C LEU A 2 8.57 7.96 -9.27
N THR A 3 9.28 6.85 -9.16
CA THR A 3 9.90 6.26 -10.35
C THR A 3 8.82 5.66 -11.24
N PRO A 4 8.84 5.89 -12.58
CA PRO A 4 7.89 5.29 -13.54
C PRO A 4 7.77 3.76 -13.42
N ARG A 5 8.80 3.13 -12.85
CA ARG A 5 8.91 1.70 -12.64
C ARG A 5 7.93 1.13 -11.60
N VAL A 6 7.55 1.88 -10.56
CA VAL A 6 6.58 1.38 -9.56
C VAL A 6 5.18 1.29 -10.16
N LEU A 7 4.76 2.30 -10.92
CA LEU A 7 3.47 2.31 -11.61
C LEU A 7 3.42 1.25 -12.73
N ALA A 8 4.52 1.07 -13.46
CA ALA A 8 4.64 0.02 -14.48
C ALA A 8 4.60 -1.40 -13.88
N ASP A 9 5.28 -1.64 -12.74
CA ASP A 9 5.25 -2.94 -12.04
C ASP A 9 3.84 -3.27 -11.50
N LEU A 10 3.08 -2.27 -11.05
CA LEU A 10 1.68 -2.42 -10.61
C LEU A 10 0.71 -2.61 -11.78
N ALA A 11 1.02 -2.03 -12.95
CA ALA A 11 0.25 -2.25 -14.18
C ALA A 11 0.47 -3.66 -14.76
N ALA A 12 1.65 -4.26 -14.58
CA ALA A 12 2.10 -5.47 -15.29
C ALA A 12 2.03 -6.79 -14.50
N TRP A 13 1.39 -6.83 -13.31
CA TRP A 13 1.38 -8.05 -12.50
C TRP A 13 0.51 -9.18 -13.10
N PRO A 14 1.02 -10.43 -13.25
CA PRO A 14 0.26 -11.55 -13.81
C PRO A 14 -0.66 -12.24 -12.78
N THR A 15 -1.86 -12.64 -13.22
CA THR A 15 -2.94 -13.29 -12.45
C THR A 15 -2.81 -14.82 -12.31
N SER A 16 -1.64 -15.42 -12.57
CA SER A 16 -1.57 -16.89 -12.63
C SER A 16 -1.22 -17.53 -11.30
N SER A 17 -2.21 -18.21 -10.71
CA SER A 17 -2.01 -19.27 -9.72
C SER A 17 -1.50 -20.53 -10.43
N SER A 18 -0.25 -20.92 -10.16
CA SER A 18 0.24 -22.26 -10.49
C SER A 18 1.24 -22.71 -9.44
N ARG A 19 0.86 -23.76 -8.70
CA ARG A 19 1.67 -24.40 -7.65
C ARG A 19 2.75 -25.27 -8.31
N PRO A 20 4.03 -25.15 -7.95
CA PRO A 20 5.01 -26.15 -8.34
C PRO A 20 5.00 -27.34 -7.35
N VAL A 21 5.04 -28.55 -7.92
CA VAL A 21 5.21 -29.84 -7.23
C VAL A 21 6.66 -29.95 -6.74
N LEU A 22 6.86 -30.28 -5.47
CA LEU A 22 8.17 -30.47 -4.86
C LEU A 22 8.74 -31.87 -5.21
N HIS A 23 9.91 -31.91 -5.85
CA HIS A 23 10.78 -33.08 -5.89
C HIS A 23 11.92 -32.90 -4.86
N ALA A 24 12.17 -33.94 -4.05
CA ALA A 24 13.18 -33.95 -2.99
C ALA A 24 14.62 -34.14 -3.56
N PRO A 25 15.66 -33.54 -2.96
CA PRO A 25 17.03 -33.67 -3.45
C PRO A 25 17.82 -34.83 -2.81
N ARG A 26 18.72 -35.43 -3.60
CA ARG A 26 19.79 -36.36 -3.19
C ARG A 26 20.98 -35.58 -2.61
N THR A 27 21.62 -36.13 -1.59
CA THR A 27 22.75 -35.60 -0.80
C THR A 27 24.10 -35.66 -1.52
N LEU A 28 24.90 -34.60 -1.38
CA LEU A 28 26.35 -34.52 -1.65
C LEU A 28 27.04 -33.55 -0.63
N PRO A 29 28.37 -33.63 -0.44
CA PRO A 29 29.02 -33.45 0.86
C PRO A 29 29.37 -31.99 1.25
N VAL A 30 29.49 -31.79 2.56
CA VAL A 30 29.77 -30.53 3.26
C VAL A 30 31.20 -30.05 3.02
N MET A 31 31.35 -28.83 2.50
CA MET A 31 32.56 -28.01 2.59
C MET A 31 32.17 -26.65 3.21
N THR A 32 32.98 -26.21 4.17
CA THR A 32 32.76 -25.13 5.14
C THR A 32 32.31 -23.77 4.58
N ASP A 33 31.21 -23.25 5.15
CA ASP A 33 30.36 -22.12 4.71
C ASP A 33 30.79 -20.72 5.23
N GLU A 34 31.82 -20.62 6.06
CA GLU A 34 32.08 -19.36 6.79
C GLU A 34 32.79 -18.27 5.96
N GLN A 35 33.46 -18.62 4.85
CA GLN A 35 34.31 -17.66 4.12
C GLN A 35 33.72 -17.12 2.81
N GLN A 36 32.62 -17.68 2.29
CA GLN A 36 31.97 -17.19 1.06
C GLN A 36 30.82 -16.19 1.33
N THR A 37 30.28 -16.14 2.54
CA THR A 37 29.01 -15.44 2.86
C THR A 37 29.16 -13.92 3.12
N ARG A 38 30.39 -13.38 3.20
CA ARG A 38 30.60 -11.94 3.46
C ARG A 38 30.68 -11.06 2.20
N GLY A 39 30.88 -11.65 1.02
CA GLY A 39 31.26 -10.91 -0.19
C GLY A 39 30.13 -10.46 -1.12
N TYR A 40 28.89 -10.94 -0.98
CA TYR A 40 27.86 -10.70 -2.00
C TYR A 40 26.44 -10.59 -1.44
N ARG A 41 26.21 -9.72 -0.46
CA ARG A 41 24.85 -9.18 -0.30
C ARG A 41 24.64 -8.20 -1.43
N SER A 42 23.65 -8.44 -2.29
CA SER A 42 23.39 -7.54 -3.40
C SER A 42 23.05 -6.14 -2.85
N ARG A 43 23.29 -5.10 -3.66
CA ARG A 43 22.90 -3.72 -3.29
C ARG A 43 21.40 -3.63 -2.93
N GLN A 44 20.58 -4.48 -3.53
CA GLN A 44 19.15 -4.56 -3.26
C GLN A 44 18.86 -5.17 -1.88
N ASP A 45 19.53 -6.26 -1.51
CA ASP A 45 19.38 -6.90 -0.19
C ASP A 45 19.79 -5.93 0.91
N ARG A 46 20.90 -5.19 0.71
CA ARG A 46 21.34 -4.16 1.65
C ARG A 46 20.30 -3.04 1.78
N ARG A 47 19.72 -2.59 0.67
CA ARG A 47 18.68 -1.55 0.70
C ARG A 47 17.43 -2.03 1.44
N ALA A 48 17.05 -3.30 1.29
CA ALA A 48 15.94 -3.91 2.00
C ALA A 48 16.20 -3.95 3.53
N GLU A 49 17.37 -4.43 3.96
CA GLU A 49 17.79 -4.43 5.38
C GLU A 49 17.71 -3.03 6.02
N LEU A 50 18.14 -2.01 5.28
CA LEU A 50 18.06 -0.63 5.76
C LEU A 50 16.62 -0.12 5.86
N LEU A 51 15.72 -0.55 4.96
CA LEU A 51 14.31 -0.23 5.06
C LEU A 51 13.62 -0.99 6.20
N ASP A 52 14.08 -2.20 6.56
CA ASP A 52 13.60 -2.91 7.75
C ASP A 52 13.98 -2.13 9.02
N ALA A 53 15.24 -1.73 9.12
CA ALA A 53 15.70 -0.88 10.21
C ALA A 53 14.93 0.44 10.27
N ALA A 54 14.67 1.09 9.12
CA ALA A 54 13.88 2.31 9.02
C ALA A 54 12.43 2.12 9.51
N ALA A 55 11.76 1.04 9.10
CA ALA A 55 10.38 0.75 9.52
C ALA A 55 10.29 0.62 11.04
N LEU A 56 11.24 -0.10 11.64
CA LEU A 56 11.34 -0.22 13.08
C LEU A 56 11.61 1.15 13.75
N VAL A 57 12.32 2.10 13.10
CA VAL A 57 12.61 3.43 13.68
C VAL A 57 11.33 4.25 13.71
N VAL A 58 10.58 4.22 12.61
CA VAL A 58 9.28 4.89 12.54
C VAL A 58 8.31 4.30 13.57
N ARG A 59 8.33 2.98 13.77
CA ARG A 59 7.50 2.32 14.77
C ARG A 59 7.79 2.81 16.19
N ASP A 60 9.08 2.88 16.56
CA ASP A 60 9.49 3.16 17.94
C ASP A 60 9.52 4.67 18.24
N ASP A 61 10.01 5.48 17.29
CA ASP A 61 10.34 6.90 17.49
C ASP A 61 9.53 7.86 16.58
N GLY A 62 8.58 7.33 15.81
CA GLY A 62 7.79 8.08 14.82
C GLY A 62 8.62 8.57 13.62
N LEU A 63 7.96 9.29 12.70
CA LEU A 63 8.64 9.78 11.49
C LEU A 63 9.75 10.79 11.81
N ARG A 64 9.59 11.61 12.86
CA ARG A 64 10.61 12.57 13.31
C ARG A 64 11.91 11.87 13.73
N GLY A 65 11.82 10.70 14.38
CA GLY A 65 12.97 9.88 14.76
C GLY A 65 13.70 9.24 13.57
N LEU A 66 13.06 9.14 12.40
CA LEU A 66 13.65 8.54 11.21
C LEU A 66 14.77 9.40 10.62
N THR A 67 15.99 9.19 11.10
CA THR A 67 17.21 9.83 10.59
C THR A 67 18.17 8.80 9.99
N THR A 68 19.03 9.22 9.06
CA THR A 68 20.06 8.34 8.47
C THR A 68 21.04 7.81 9.53
N ARG A 69 21.24 8.53 10.64
CA ARG A 69 22.01 8.05 11.80
C ARG A 69 21.27 6.99 12.61
N ALA A 70 19.99 7.23 12.94
CA ALA A 70 19.17 6.26 13.67
C ALA A 70 19.04 4.93 12.91
N VAL A 71 18.82 5.00 11.59
CA VAL A 71 18.77 3.80 10.75
C VAL A 71 20.12 3.08 10.70
N ALA A 72 21.23 3.80 10.58
CA ALA A 72 22.55 3.19 10.58
C ALA A 72 22.85 2.46 11.90
N ALA A 73 22.56 3.13 13.03
CA ALA A 73 22.71 2.56 14.37
C ALA A 73 21.86 1.30 14.54
N ARG A 74 20.59 1.37 14.14
CA ARG A 74 19.67 0.22 14.20
C ARG A 74 20.11 -0.94 13.32
N ALA A 75 20.57 -0.67 12.11
CA ALA A 75 21.02 -1.69 11.16
C ALA A 75 22.42 -2.24 11.49
N GLY A 76 23.13 -1.67 12.47
CA GLY A 76 24.50 -2.06 12.82
C GLY A 76 25.51 -1.77 11.70
N VAL A 77 25.29 -0.70 10.92
CA VAL A 77 26.16 -0.33 9.80
C VAL A 77 26.74 1.07 9.96
N ALA A 78 27.83 1.36 9.24
CA ALA A 78 28.38 2.70 9.19
C ALA A 78 27.38 3.70 8.56
N HIS A 79 27.35 4.93 9.07
CA HIS A 79 26.46 6.00 8.60
C HIS A 79 26.55 6.25 7.08
N GLY A 80 27.77 6.15 6.52
CA GLY A 80 28.01 6.30 5.08
C GLY A 80 27.26 5.28 4.22
N VAL A 81 26.92 4.10 4.75
CA VAL A 81 26.15 3.07 4.03
C VAL A 81 24.72 3.54 3.75
N VAL A 82 24.08 4.20 4.71
CA VAL A 82 22.72 4.73 4.54
C VAL A 82 22.71 5.90 3.57
N HIS A 83 23.69 6.80 3.68
CA HIS A 83 23.87 7.90 2.73
C HIS A 83 24.17 7.40 1.31
N TYR A 84 24.97 6.35 1.16
CA TYR A 84 25.21 5.74 -0.15
C TYR A 84 23.94 5.09 -0.74
N ALA A 85 23.11 4.48 0.11
CA ALA A 85 21.89 3.80 -0.33
C ALA A 85 20.74 4.75 -0.70
N PHE A 86 20.55 5.85 0.03
CA PHE A 86 19.39 6.74 -0.14
C PHE A 86 19.74 8.20 -0.40
N GLY A 87 20.97 8.64 -0.13
CA GLY A 87 21.35 10.05 -0.19
C GLY A 87 20.75 10.83 0.97
N ALA A 88 19.65 11.53 0.73
CA ALA A 88 18.97 12.37 1.71
C ALA A 88 17.90 11.60 2.52
N ARG A 89 17.58 12.11 3.73
CA ARG A 89 16.49 11.59 4.57
C ARG A 89 15.16 11.48 3.81
N ARG A 90 14.82 12.49 3.00
CA ARG A 90 13.59 12.49 2.20
C ARG A 90 13.47 11.25 1.30
N ASN A 91 14.57 10.86 0.65
CA ASN A 91 14.58 9.68 -0.22
C ASN A 91 14.40 8.38 0.56
N LEU A 92 14.89 8.31 1.80
CA LEU A 92 14.64 7.17 2.69
C LEU A 92 13.16 7.08 3.06
N VAL A 93 12.52 8.21 3.37
CA VAL A 93 11.07 8.25 3.65
C VAL A 93 10.27 7.82 2.42
N VAL A 94 10.56 8.39 1.25
CA VAL A 94 9.90 8.02 -0.02
C VAL A 94 10.09 6.53 -0.32
N ALA A 95 11.30 6.00 -0.14
CA ALA A 95 11.58 4.58 -0.34
C ALA A 95 10.79 3.68 0.63
N LEU A 96 10.58 4.12 1.87
CA LEU A 96 9.76 3.42 2.84
C LEU A 96 8.28 3.45 2.43
N LEU A 97 7.76 4.61 2.01
CA LEU A 97 6.40 4.76 1.47
C LEU A 97 6.16 3.86 0.25
N GLU A 98 7.09 3.85 -0.72
CA GLU A 98 7.02 2.98 -1.91
C GLU A 98 6.98 1.49 -1.53
N ARG A 99 7.77 1.09 -0.52
CA ARG A 99 7.75 -0.28 0.01
C ARG A 99 6.40 -0.60 0.64
N GLN A 100 5.80 0.34 1.38
CA GLN A 100 4.49 0.14 1.97
C GLN A 100 3.40 0.01 0.91
N ALA A 101 3.37 0.90 -0.08
CA ALA A 101 2.42 0.83 -1.18
C ALA A 101 2.55 -0.50 -1.95
N ARG A 102 3.77 -0.94 -2.24
CA ARG A 102 4.04 -2.18 -2.99
C ARG A 102 3.54 -3.45 -2.29
N ALA A 103 3.39 -3.45 -0.97
CA ALA A 103 2.85 -4.63 -0.28
C ALA A 103 1.43 -4.44 0.26
N VAL A 104 0.79 -3.28 0.06
CA VAL A 104 -0.63 -3.06 0.35
C VAL A 104 -1.47 -3.08 -0.93
N LEU A 105 -1.10 -2.28 -1.94
CA LEU A 105 -1.93 -2.10 -3.13
C LEU A 105 -2.15 -3.40 -3.91
N PRO A 106 -1.12 -4.23 -4.22
CA PRO A 106 -1.34 -5.43 -5.03
C PRO A 106 -2.36 -6.42 -4.46
N PRO A 107 -2.27 -6.89 -3.19
CA PRO A 107 -3.26 -7.84 -2.67
C PRO A 107 -4.67 -7.23 -2.57
N VAL A 108 -4.79 -5.93 -2.28
CA VAL A 108 -6.08 -5.22 -2.21
C VAL A 108 -6.73 -5.12 -3.57
N LEU A 109 -5.98 -4.69 -4.58
CA LEU A 109 -6.48 -4.57 -5.96
C LEU A 109 -6.78 -5.93 -6.56
N ALA A 110 -5.95 -6.94 -6.30
CA ALA A 110 -6.20 -8.31 -6.77
C ALA A 110 -7.51 -8.87 -6.20
N ALA A 111 -7.81 -8.64 -4.92
CA ALA A 111 -9.07 -9.07 -4.32
C ALA A 111 -10.30 -8.38 -4.97
N ALA A 112 -10.17 -7.11 -5.35
CA ALA A 112 -11.23 -6.42 -6.09
C ALA A 112 -11.41 -6.96 -7.52
N ASP A 113 -10.30 -7.27 -8.21
CA ASP A 113 -10.28 -7.77 -9.59
C ASP A 113 -10.88 -9.20 -9.74
N GLU A 114 -11.11 -9.92 -8.63
CA GLU A 114 -11.80 -11.22 -8.63
C GLU A 114 -13.32 -11.10 -8.82
N HIS A 115 -13.87 -9.89 -8.81
CA HIS A 115 -15.32 -9.65 -8.84
C HIS A 115 -15.74 -8.71 -9.97
N ASP A 116 -16.77 -9.12 -10.70
CA ASP A 116 -17.31 -8.37 -11.85
C ASP A 116 -18.34 -7.29 -11.43
N ASP A 117 -18.91 -7.40 -10.23
CA ASP A 117 -19.85 -6.44 -9.66
C ASP A 117 -19.11 -5.40 -8.79
N LEU A 118 -19.39 -4.10 -9.00
CA LEU A 118 -18.68 -3.01 -8.32
C LEU A 118 -18.83 -3.07 -6.80
N ALA A 119 -20.03 -3.35 -6.28
CA ALA A 119 -20.25 -3.42 -4.84
C ALA A 119 -19.42 -4.55 -4.22
N THR A 120 -19.40 -5.71 -4.88
CA THR A 120 -18.64 -6.87 -4.44
C THR A 120 -17.13 -6.64 -4.56
N ALA A 121 -16.66 -5.99 -5.63
CA ALA A 121 -15.25 -5.62 -5.81
C ALA A 121 -14.76 -4.64 -4.74
N LEU A 122 -15.55 -3.60 -4.43
CA LEU A 122 -15.25 -2.66 -3.34
C LEU A 122 -15.23 -3.37 -1.98
N GLU A 123 -16.22 -4.20 -1.70
CA GLU A 123 -16.30 -4.99 -0.47
C GLU A 123 -15.07 -5.89 -0.31
N ALA A 124 -14.65 -6.60 -1.37
CA ALA A 124 -13.49 -7.49 -1.35
C ALA A 124 -12.17 -6.73 -1.15
N GLY A 125 -11.94 -5.65 -1.89
CA GLY A 125 -10.74 -4.82 -1.74
C GLY A 125 -10.63 -4.20 -0.34
N ILE A 126 -11.71 -3.62 0.18
CA ILE A 126 -11.73 -3.04 1.53
C ILE A 126 -11.51 -4.13 2.59
N SER A 127 -12.10 -5.32 2.42
CA SER A 127 -11.88 -6.45 3.33
C SER A 127 -10.43 -6.90 3.35
N ALA A 128 -9.81 -7.05 2.17
CA ALA A 128 -8.42 -7.45 2.05
C ALA A 128 -7.48 -6.44 2.74
N TYR A 129 -7.79 -5.14 2.65
CA TYR A 129 -7.04 -4.13 3.38
C TYR A 129 -7.23 -4.25 4.90
N LEU A 130 -8.46 -4.39 5.39
CA LEU A 130 -8.72 -4.53 6.83
C LEU A 130 -8.10 -5.81 7.40
N ASP A 131 -8.08 -6.90 6.64
CA ASP A 131 -7.37 -8.12 6.99
C ASP A 131 -5.87 -7.90 7.10
N LEU A 132 -5.28 -7.13 6.18
CA LEU A 132 -3.86 -6.78 6.24
C LEU A 132 -3.56 -5.93 7.49
N VAL A 133 -4.43 -4.96 7.81
CA VAL A 133 -4.30 -4.14 9.04
C VAL A 133 -4.32 -5.02 10.29
N ARG A 134 -5.21 -6.02 10.35
CA ARG A 134 -5.30 -6.96 11.47
C ARG A 134 -4.10 -7.91 11.56
N ARG A 135 -3.61 -8.42 10.43
CA ARG A 135 -2.50 -9.38 10.36
C ARG A 135 -1.14 -8.73 10.60
N GLU A 136 -0.97 -7.49 10.19
CA GLU A 136 0.29 -6.75 10.25
C GLU A 136 0.12 -5.38 10.97
N PRO A 137 -0.28 -5.35 12.25
CA PRO A 137 -0.57 -4.10 12.95
C PRO A 137 0.65 -3.16 13.04
N GLU A 138 1.86 -3.70 13.11
CA GLU A 138 3.10 -2.89 13.11
C GLU A 138 3.29 -2.13 11.81
N ARG A 139 2.91 -2.72 10.68
CA ARG A 139 2.97 -2.07 9.38
C ARG A 139 2.00 -0.89 9.34
N PHE A 140 0.80 -1.09 9.86
CA PHE A 140 -0.20 -0.03 9.92
C PHE A 140 0.23 1.11 10.85
N ARG A 141 0.89 0.82 11.98
CA ARG A 141 1.49 1.88 12.82
C ARG A 141 2.52 2.72 12.06
N VAL A 142 3.34 2.09 11.22
CA VAL A 142 4.30 2.83 10.38
C VAL A 142 3.57 3.72 9.38
N LEU A 143 2.49 3.25 8.75
CA LEU A 143 1.64 4.04 7.85
C LEU A 143 1.00 5.23 8.59
N GLU A 144 0.35 4.99 9.72
CA GLU A 144 -0.25 6.06 10.53
C GLU A 144 0.80 7.08 10.98
N ALA A 145 1.99 6.65 11.39
CA ALA A 145 3.07 7.55 11.77
C ALA A 145 3.60 8.39 10.59
N LEU A 146 3.54 7.87 9.37
CA LEU A 146 3.86 8.62 8.14
C LEU A 146 2.77 9.68 7.88
N SER A 147 1.50 9.27 7.90
CA SER A 147 0.38 10.16 7.61
C SER A 147 0.09 11.21 8.71
N ALA A 148 0.38 10.91 9.98
CA ALA A 148 0.17 11.81 11.12
C ALA A 148 0.98 13.12 11.02
N THR A 149 2.05 13.13 10.23
CA THR A 149 2.82 14.36 9.95
C THR A 149 2.01 15.42 9.22
N ALA A 150 0.92 15.04 8.53
CA ALA A 150 -0.01 15.98 7.91
C ALA A 150 -0.69 16.92 8.91
N LEU A 151 -0.82 16.47 10.16
CA LEU A 151 -1.47 17.22 11.24
C LEU A 151 -0.45 17.93 12.14
N ALA A 152 0.85 17.76 11.88
CA ALA A 152 1.91 18.39 12.65
C ALA A 152 2.14 19.84 12.17
N PRO A 153 2.31 20.82 13.07
CA PRO A 153 2.56 22.22 12.72
C PRO A 153 3.80 22.45 11.84
N ASP A 154 4.75 21.53 11.89
CA ASP A 154 6.04 21.50 11.19
C ASP A 154 6.12 20.33 10.19
N GLY A 155 4.98 19.81 9.74
CA GLY A 155 4.90 18.73 8.76
C GLY A 155 5.61 19.08 7.45
N ASP A 156 6.29 18.09 6.87
CA ASP A 156 6.88 18.22 5.53
C ASP A 156 5.76 18.02 4.48
N GLY A 157 5.11 19.11 4.09
CA GLY A 157 3.99 19.08 3.13
C GLY A 157 4.35 18.43 1.79
N ASP A 158 5.63 18.52 1.42
CA ASP A 158 6.20 17.95 0.22
C ASP A 158 6.29 16.41 0.27
N LEU A 159 6.49 15.85 1.47
CA LEU A 159 6.38 14.41 1.76
C LEU A 159 4.93 13.96 1.83
N LEU A 160 4.05 14.73 2.49
CA LEU A 160 2.62 14.45 2.56
C LEU A 160 2.00 14.34 1.17
N ASP A 161 2.33 15.30 0.30
CA ASP A 161 1.83 15.29 -1.06
C ASP A 161 2.38 14.09 -1.85
N ALA A 162 3.63 13.66 -1.57
CA ALA A 162 4.20 12.46 -2.20
C ALA A 162 3.48 11.18 -1.75
N GLU A 163 3.14 11.06 -0.46
CA GLU A 163 2.33 9.97 0.09
C GLU A 163 0.93 9.96 -0.54
N ARG A 164 0.22 11.09 -0.51
CA ARG A 164 -1.13 11.22 -1.10
C ARG A 164 -1.14 10.84 -2.57
N ARG A 165 -0.17 11.34 -3.35
CA ARG A 165 -0.03 11.00 -4.79
C ARG A 165 0.20 9.50 -4.97
N LEU A 166 1.12 8.90 -4.22
CA LEU A 166 1.44 7.47 -4.34
C LEU A 166 0.20 6.58 -4.16
N TRP A 167 -0.57 6.81 -3.09
CA TRP A 167 -1.78 6.02 -2.82
C TRP A 167 -2.86 6.28 -3.85
N ARG A 168 -3.09 7.55 -4.21
CA ARG A 168 -4.07 7.93 -5.22
C ARG A 168 -3.75 7.31 -6.57
N ASP A 169 -2.53 7.43 -7.07
CA ASP A 169 -2.13 6.89 -8.37
C ASP A 169 -2.33 5.36 -8.42
N GLY A 170 -2.04 4.68 -7.31
CA GLY A 170 -2.30 3.25 -7.17
C GLY A 170 -3.78 2.87 -7.24
N VAL A 171 -4.64 3.59 -6.51
CA VAL A 171 -6.09 3.35 -6.50
C VAL A 171 -6.73 3.73 -7.84
N VAL A 172 -6.32 4.85 -8.44
CA VAL A 172 -6.75 5.27 -9.80
C VAL A 172 -6.42 4.18 -10.80
N ALA A 173 -5.18 3.68 -10.81
CA ALA A 173 -4.78 2.61 -11.73
C ALA A 173 -5.58 1.31 -11.52
N GLY A 174 -5.99 1.02 -10.29
CA GLY A 174 -6.92 -0.07 -9.98
C GLY A 174 -8.31 0.16 -10.56
N ILE A 175 -8.89 1.33 -10.32
CA ILE A 175 -10.22 1.71 -10.82
C ILE A 175 -10.24 1.70 -12.35
N GLU A 176 -9.27 2.33 -13.02
CA GLU A 176 -9.19 2.39 -14.49
C GLU A 176 -9.06 1.00 -15.11
N ARG A 177 -8.26 0.12 -14.49
CA ARG A 177 -8.12 -1.27 -14.94
C ARG A 177 -9.44 -2.03 -14.82
N TRP A 178 -10.10 -1.90 -13.67
CA TRP A 178 -11.38 -2.57 -13.43
C TRP A 178 -12.46 -2.03 -14.38
N THR A 179 -12.58 -0.71 -14.56
CA THR A 179 -13.59 -0.11 -15.44
C THR A 179 -13.36 -0.48 -16.91
N ALA A 180 -12.11 -0.47 -17.38
CA ALA A 180 -11.75 -0.88 -18.73
C ALA A 180 -12.12 -2.36 -19.01
N ARG A 181 -11.89 -3.25 -18.03
CA ARG A 181 -12.23 -4.67 -18.14
C ARG A 181 -13.74 -4.91 -18.26
N HIS A 182 -14.55 -4.10 -17.59
CA HIS A 182 -16.00 -4.27 -17.51
C HIS A 182 -16.79 -3.36 -18.46
N GLY A 183 -16.10 -2.53 -19.26
CA GLY A 183 -16.75 -1.54 -20.13
C GLY A 183 -17.59 -0.51 -19.36
N ALA A 184 -17.21 -0.25 -18.11
CA ALA A 184 -17.91 0.67 -17.22
C ALA A 184 -17.24 2.06 -17.24
N ALA A 185 -18.00 3.09 -16.90
CA ALA A 185 -17.46 4.41 -16.59
C ALA A 185 -18.14 4.92 -15.31
N PRO A 186 -17.36 5.40 -14.32
CA PRO A 186 -17.94 6.00 -13.13
C PRO A 186 -18.70 7.28 -13.51
N SER A 187 -19.79 7.57 -12.82
CA SER A 187 -20.55 8.82 -12.97
C SER A 187 -19.74 10.07 -12.56
N GLU A 188 -18.70 9.87 -11.76
CA GLU A 188 -17.79 10.89 -11.24
C GLU A 188 -16.38 10.75 -11.84
N PRO A 189 -15.57 11.83 -11.87
CA PRO A 189 -14.16 11.73 -12.25
C PRO A 189 -13.43 10.69 -11.39
N VAL A 190 -12.60 9.83 -12.03
CA VAL A 190 -11.89 8.72 -11.36
C VAL A 190 -11.08 9.20 -10.14
N LEU A 191 -10.50 10.40 -10.20
CA LEU A 191 -9.77 11.00 -9.08
C LEU A 191 -10.66 11.24 -7.84
N VAL A 192 -11.90 11.70 -8.05
CA VAL A 192 -12.87 11.91 -6.97
C VAL A 192 -13.26 10.58 -6.33
N VAL A 193 -13.49 9.55 -7.16
CA VAL A 193 -13.79 8.20 -6.69
C VAL A 193 -12.61 7.64 -5.89
N ALA A 194 -11.38 7.79 -6.37
CA ALA A 194 -10.18 7.33 -5.69
C ALA A 194 -9.98 8.02 -4.33
N ASP A 195 -10.15 9.35 -4.26
CA ASP A 195 -10.06 10.10 -3.00
C ASP A 195 -11.14 9.68 -1.99
N ALA A 196 -12.36 9.42 -2.46
CA ALA A 196 -13.45 8.91 -1.63
C ALA A 196 -13.15 7.50 -1.09
N VAL A 197 -12.65 6.59 -1.94
CA VAL A 197 -12.22 5.24 -1.53
C VAL A 197 -11.13 5.32 -0.47
N ILE A 198 -10.09 6.12 -0.69
CA ILE A 198 -8.97 6.27 0.26
C ILE A 198 -9.48 6.79 1.61
N THR A 199 -10.33 7.82 1.59
CA THR A 199 -10.88 8.42 2.81
C THR A 199 -11.74 7.41 3.60
N LEU A 200 -12.56 6.63 2.90
CA LEU A 200 -13.37 5.57 3.48
C LEU A 200 -12.48 4.49 4.12
N VAL A 201 -11.46 4.04 3.39
CA VAL A 201 -10.51 3.01 3.81
C VAL A 201 -9.73 3.45 5.06
N ASP A 202 -9.24 4.69 5.08
CA ASP A 202 -8.54 5.29 6.21
C ASP A 202 -9.42 5.39 7.47
N GLY A 203 -10.70 5.76 7.28
CA GLY A 203 -11.67 5.83 8.37
C GLY A 203 -11.99 4.44 8.94
N LEU A 204 -12.22 3.45 8.07
CA LEU A 204 -12.50 2.07 8.48
C LEU A 204 -11.31 1.42 9.18
N ALA A 205 -10.09 1.64 8.68
CA ALA A 205 -8.91 1.10 9.34
C ALA A 205 -8.76 1.66 10.75
N ARG A 206 -8.92 2.97 10.96
CA ARG A 206 -8.91 3.55 12.32
C ARG A 206 -10.06 3.04 13.19
N ALA A 207 -11.26 2.88 12.64
CA ALA A 207 -12.39 2.32 13.37
C ALA A 207 -12.09 0.90 13.88
N ALA A 208 -11.41 0.08 13.07
CA ALA A 208 -11.03 -1.29 13.44
C ALA A 208 -10.12 -1.35 14.69
N TRP A 209 -9.33 -0.31 14.98
CA TRP A 209 -8.53 -0.24 16.21
C TRP A 209 -9.37 -0.07 17.47
N SER A 210 -10.54 0.58 17.34
CA SER A 210 -11.45 0.85 18.45
C SER A 210 -12.58 -0.18 18.56
N ASP A 211 -12.56 -1.24 17.75
CA ASP A 211 -13.64 -2.21 17.59
C ASP A 211 -13.11 -3.66 17.59
N PRO A 212 -12.72 -4.20 18.76
CA PRO A 212 -12.01 -5.48 18.86
C PRO A 212 -12.77 -6.69 18.29
N ASP A 213 -14.10 -6.66 18.30
CA ASP A 213 -14.94 -7.71 17.74
C ASP A 213 -15.27 -7.49 16.24
N GLY A 214 -14.93 -6.32 15.69
CA GLY A 214 -15.13 -5.94 14.30
C GLY A 214 -16.58 -5.67 13.89
N THR A 215 -17.54 -5.73 14.81
CA THR A 215 -18.98 -5.66 14.50
C THR A 215 -19.38 -4.27 14.02
N ALA A 216 -18.89 -3.21 14.68
CA ALA A 216 -19.22 -1.84 14.27
C ALA A 216 -18.55 -1.50 12.93
N THR A 217 -17.31 -1.92 12.74
CA THR A 217 -16.51 -1.73 11.52
C THR A 217 -17.17 -2.45 10.34
N ALA A 218 -17.65 -3.68 10.55
CA ALA A 218 -18.36 -4.44 9.51
C ALA A 218 -19.67 -3.74 9.07
N ARG A 219 -20.45 -3.23 10.02
CA ARG A 219 -21.69 -2.46 9.72
C ARG A 219 -21.39 -1.18 8.95
N SER A 220 -20.40 -0.40 9.41
CA SER A 220 -19.98 0.84 8.74
C SER A 220 -19.48 0.55 7.33
N ARG A 221 -18.63 -0.47 7.15
CA ARG A 221 -18.14 -0.89 5.84
C ARG A 221 -19.27 -1.22 4.87
N ALA A 222 -20.21 -2.09 5.28
CA ALA A 222 -21.34 -2.47 4.43
C ALA A 222 -22.20 -1.25 4.00
N LEU A 223 -22.46 -0.31 4.92
CA LEU A 223 -23.20 0.91 4.61
C LEU A 223 -22.43 1.82 3.64
N LEU A 224 -21.14 2.03 3.89
CA LEU A 224 -20.29 2.91 3.11
C LEU A 224 -20.03 2.36 1.70
N VAL A 225 -19.81 1.05 1.55
CA VAL A 225 -19.69 0.38 0.24
C VAL A 225 -20.95 0.56 -0.58
N ARG A 226 -22.12 0.31 0.02
CA ARG A 226 -23.41 0.53 -0.66
C ARG A 226 -23.58 1.99 -1.08
N GLY A 227 -23.30 2.93 -0.18
CA GLY A 227 -23.41 4.37 -0.48
C GLY A 227 -22.49 4.81 -1.61
N LEU A 228 -21.22 4.38 -1.58
CA LEU A 228 -20.24 4.69 -2.61
C LEU A 228 -20.62 4.06 -3.95
N THR A 229 -21.06 2.80 -3.94
CA THR A 229 -21.54 2.13 -5.17
C THR A 229 -22.67 2.95 -5.78
N THR A 230 -23.72 3.27 -5.03
CA THR A 230 -24.85 4.06 -5.52
C THR A 230 -24.43 5.42 -6.08
N ALA A 231 -23.49 6.10 -5.43
CA ALA A 231 -22.99 7.40 -5.89
C ALA A 231 -22.22 7.29 -7.21
N VAL A 232 -21.37 6.27 -7.34
CA VAL A 232 -20.51 6.04 -8.52
C VAL A 232 -21.27 5.43 -9.70
N THR A 233 -22.36 4.71 -9.45
CA THR A 233 -23.22 4.13 -10.49
C THR A 233 -24.43 4.99 -10.82
N ALA A 234 -24.59 6.17 -10.20
CA ALA A 234 -25.81 6.94 -10.27
C ALA A 234 -26.25 7.19 -11.72
N VAL A 235 -27.47 6.70 -11.99
CA VAL A 235 -28.17 6.66 -13.28
C VAL A 235 -28.44 8.07 -13.78
N VAL A 236 -28.14 8.32 -15.06
CA VAL A 236 -28.75 9.43 -15.83
C VAL A 236 -30.25 9.19 -15.78
N THR A 237 -30.95 9.82 -14.83
CA THR A 237 -32.40 9.92 -14.91
C THR A 237 -32.71 10.72 -16.16
N ALA A 238 -33.10 10.01 -17.22
CA ALA A 238 -33.55 10.60 -18.46
C ALA A 238 -34.68 11.58 -18.14
N ALA A 239 -34.36 12.87 -18.14
CA ALA A 239 -35.34 13.92 -18.33
C ALA A 239 -35.88 13.76 -19.76
N GLY A 240 -36.94 12.97 -19.90
CA GLY A 240 -37.44 12.55 -21.21
C GLY A 240 -38.88 12.08 -21.18
N THR A 241 -39.77 12.81 -20.49
CA THR A 241 -41.23 12.73 -20.73
C THR A 241 -41.90 14.07 -20.41
N ALA A 242 -41.80 15.01 -21.35
CA ALA A 242 -42.72 16.13 -21.63
C ALA A 242 -42.29 16.59 -23.04
N GLU A 243 -43.08 16.64 -24.11
CA GLU A 243 -44.51 16.78 -24.36
C GLU A 243 -44.84 15.98 -25.64
N HIS A 244 -46.03 15.37 -25.70
CA HIS A 244 -46.96 15.45 -26.84
C HIS A 244 -48.37 15.10 -26.33
#